data_AF-W7KWK0-F1
#
_entry.id   AF-W7KWK0-F1
#
_cell.length_a   1.000
_cell.length_b   1.000
_cell.length_c   1.000
_cell.angle_alpha   90.00
_cell.angle_beta   90.00
_cell.angle_gamma   90.00
#
_symmetry.space_group_name_H-M   'P 1'
#
loop_
_entity.id
_entity.type
_entity.pdbx_description
1 polymer ?
#
loop_
_entity_poly.entity_id
_entity_poly.type
_entity_poly.pdbx_seq_one_letter_code
_entity_poly.pdbx_strand_id
1 'polypeptide(L)'
;MLFLPKVIRGSSVWIVPSAFLAVLWHLPYFFALAGAFPTFRAMNDASMTASGVLAGICAGSLSIMKKLGLLIVWMTADTVYSIVFLLQFPQYSNSAYPFSPFLISQEVNTAIAMWIVMSGAIAYVLGGSLKELLL
;
A
#
# COMPACT_ATOMS: atom_id res chain seq x y z
N MET A 1 9.88 -15.52 2.02
CA MET A 1 10.17 -14.75 0.80
C MET A 1 9.64 -15.58 -0.36
N LEU A 2 8.46 -15.26 -0.87
CA LEU A 2 7.87 -15.99 -2.00
C LEU A 2 8.76 -15.75 -3.23
N PHE A 3 9.38 -16.83 -3.71
CA PHE A 3 10.21 -16.86 -4.90
C PHE A 3 9.31 -16.65 -6.13
N LEU A 4 9.04 -15.39 -6.50
CA LEU A 4 8.70 -15.10 -7.89
C LEU A 4 10.01 -15.10 -8.69
N PRO A 5 10.07 -15.80 -9.83
CA PRO A 5 11.32 -16.07 -10.52
C PRO A 5 11.91 -14.76 -11.05
N LYS A 6 13.25 -14.64 -10.95
CA LYS A 6 14.12 -13.63 -11.60
C LYS A 6 13.96 -13.52 -13.13
N VAL A 7 12.94 -14.13 -13.73
CA VAL A 7 12.85 -14.52 -15.13
C VAL A 7 11.98 -13.55 -15.96
N ILE A 8 11.07 -12.78 -15.35
CA ILE A 8 10.21 -11.85 -16.10
C ILE A 8 10.65 -10.41 -15.82
N ARG A 9 11.49 -9.87 -16.70
CA ARG A 9 11.79 -8.43 -16.74
C ARG A 9 10.74 -7.75 -17.63
N GLY A 10 9.64 -7.30 -17.02
CA GLY A 10 8.61 -6.57 -17.74
C GLY A 10 8.98 -5.11 -18.00
N SER A 11 8.24 -4.48 -18.89
CA SER A 11 8.33 -3.03 -19.13
C SER A 11 8.01 -2.25 -17.85
N SER A 12 8.68 -1.11 -17.64
CA SER A 12 8.38 -0.22 -16.51
C SER A 12 6.96 0.34 -16.54
N VAL A 13 6.25 0.25 -17.67
CA VAL A 13 4.86 0.71 -17.84
C VAL A 13 3.89 -0.03 -16.92
N TRP A 14 4.19 -1.29 -16.54
CA TRP A 14 3.35 -2.08 -15.65
C TRP A 14 3.25 -1.52 -14.21
N ILE A 15 4.08 -0.53 -13.86
CA ILE A 15 3.97 0.17 -12.57
C ILE A 15 2.68 0.98 -12.46
N VAL A 16 2.15 1.48 -13.58
CA VAL A 16 0.93 2.30 -13.62
C VAL A 16 -0.31 1.48 -13.22
N PRO A 17 -0.63 0.34 -13.87
CA PRO A 17 -1.75 -0.48 -13.43
C PRO A 17 -1.54 -1.07 -12.03
N SER A 18 -0.29 -1.37 -11.65
CA SER A 18 0.04 -1.80 -10.28
C SER A 18 -0.35 -0.74 -9.25
N ALA A 19 0.11 0.50 -9.44
CA ALA A 19 -0.19 1.63 -8.55
C ALA A 19 -1.69 1.96 -8.55
N PHE A 20 -2.35 1.93 -9.71
CA PHE A 20 -3.79 2.15 -9.81
C PHE A 20 -4.59 1.16 -8.94
N LEU A 21 -4.29 -0.14 -9.06
CA LEU A 21 -4.96 -1.17 -8.26
C LEU A 21 -4.71 -0.96 -6.76
N ALA A 22 -3.49 -0.61 -6.36
CA ALA A 22 -3.19 -0.32 -4.97
C ALA A 22 -3.98 0.89 -4.45
N VAL A 23 -3.94 2.02 -5.16
CA VAL A 23 -4.61 3.26 -4.77
C VAL A 23 -6.13 3.08 -4.69
N LEU A 24 -6.72 2.33 -5.63
CA LEU A 24 -8.17 2.08 -5.66
C LEU A 24 -8.69 1.56 -4.32
N TRP A 25 -7.99 0.59 -3.72
CA TRP A 25 -8.39 -0.02 -2.45
C TRP A 25 -8.02 0.80 -1.22
N HIS A 26 -7.16 1.82 -1.37
CA HIS A 26 -6.87 2.77 -0.29
C HIS A 26 -7.87 3.93 -0.24
N LEU A 27 -8.72 4.10 -1.26
CA LEU A 27 -9.80 5.08 -1.21
C LEU A 27 -10.85 4.69 -0.14
N PRO A 28 -11.34 5.64 0.68
CA PRO A 28 -12.22 5.34 1.83
C PRO A 28 -13.42 4.45 1.52
N TYR A 29 -14.11 4.74 0.41
CA TYR A 29 -15.29 3.99 -0.01
C TYR A 29 -14.98 2.51 -0.32
N PHE A 30 -13.95 2.24 -1.14
CA PHE A 30 -13.59 0.88 -1.54
C PHE A 30 -12.95 0.09 -0.38
N PHE A 31 -12.19 0.78 0.47
CA PHE A 31 -11.66 0.20 1.69
C PHE A 31 -12.79 -0.26 2.64
N ALA A 32 -13.78 0.60 2.87
CA ALA A 32 -14.94 0.27 3.69
C ALA A 32 -15.75 -0.89 3.09
N LEU A 33 -15.93 -0.94 1.77
CA LEU A 33 -16.57 -2.05 1.07
C LEU A 33 -15.83 -3.38 1.29
N ALA A 34 -14.51 -3.39 1.14
CA ALA A 34 -13.68 -4.57 1.39
C ALA A 34 -13.68 -4.99 2.87
N GLY A 35 -13.87 -4.06 3.79
CA GLY A 35 -14.09 -4.34 5.20
C GLY A 35 -15.45 -4.98 5.48
N ALA A 36 -16.50 -4.47 4.87
CA ALA A 36 -17.89 -4.83 5.16
C ALA A 36 -18.33 -6.15 4.50
N PHE A 37 -17.89 -6.41 3.27
CA PHE A 37 -18.45 -7.46 2.43
C PHE A 37 -17.40 -8.48 1.95
N PRO A 38 -17.61 -9.80 2.14
CA PRO A 38 -16.66 -10.83 1.74
C PRO A 38 -16.32 -10.83 0.25
N THR A 39 -17.27 -10.52 -0.63
CA THR A 39 -17.04 -10.45 -2.08
C THR A 39 -16.04 -9.36 -2.43
N PHE A 40 -16.18 -8.17 -1.84
CA PHE A 40 -15.26 -7.06 -2.05
C PHE A 40 -13.91 -7.32 -1.38
N ARG A 41 -13.88 -8.02 -0.25
CA ARG A 41 -12.63 -8.51 0.36
C ARG A 41 -11.87 -9.43 -0.60
N ALA A 42 -12.53 -10.42 -1.20
CA ALA A 42 -11.89 -11.32 -2.15
C ALA A 42 -11.36 -10.56 -3.39
N MET A 43 -12.12 -9.59 -3.89
CA MET A 43 -11.68 -8.72 -4.99
C MET A 43 -10.45 -7.88 -4.61
N ASN A 44 -10.44 -7.31 -3.41
CA ASN A 44 -9.30 -6.58 -2.86
C ASN A 44 -8.06 -7.48 -2.82
N ASP A 45 -8.16 -8.65 -2.21
CA ASP A 45 -7.00 -9.52 -2.01
C ASP A 45 -6.45 -10.03 -3.35
N ALA A 46 -7.32 -10.37 -4.30
CA ALA A 46 -6.93 -10.81 -5.64
C ALA A 46 -6.22 -9.70 -6.42
N SER A 47 -6.77 -8.49 -6.41
CA SER A 47 -6.21 -7.35 -7.16
C SER A 47 -4.99 -6.74 -6.50
N MET A 48 -4.88 -6.75 -5.16
CA MET A 48 -3.66 -6.40 -4.44
C MET A 48 -2.54 -7.40 -4.72
N THR A 49 -2.86 -8.70 -4.81
CA THR A 49 -1.89 -9.73 -5.23
C THR A 49 -1.43 -9.47 -6.67
N ALA A 50 -2.35 -9.17 -7.58
CA ALA A 50 -2.02 -8.81 -8.96
C ALA A 50 -1.15 -7.53 -9.02
N SER A 51 -1.49 -6.51 -8.22
CA SER A 51 -0.70 -5.28 -8.08
C SER A 51 0.75 -5.59 -7.65
N GLY A 52 0.94 -6.43 -6.64
CA GLY A 52 2.27 -6.84 -6.18
C GLY A 52 3.06 -7.63 -7.22
N VAL A 53 2.41 -8.54 -7.95
CA VAL A 53 3.03 -9.28 -9.06
C VAL A 53 3.48 -8.32 -10.17
N LEU A 54 2.62 -7.37 -10.58
CA LEU A 54 2.96 -6.36 -11.58
C LEU A 54 4.14 -5.49 -11.13
N ALA A 55 4.15 -5.02 -9.88
CA ALA A 55 5.27 -4.26 -9.32
C ALA A 55 6.57 -5.08 -9.32
N GLY A 56 6.51 -6.35 -8.93
CA GLY A 56 7.65 -7.27 -8.92
C GLY A 56 8.25 -7.49 -10.31
N ILE A 57 7.39 -7.70 -11.32
CA ILE A 57 7.78 -7.84 -12.73
C ILE A 57 8.49 -6.56 -13.24
N CYS A 58 8.04 -5.38 -12.80
CA CYS A 58 8.67 -4.10 -13.17
C CYS A 58 10.00 -3.87 -12.46
N ALA A 59 10.15 -4.37 -11.24
CA ALA A 59 11.22 -3.95 -10.33
C ALA A 59 12.62 -4.18 -10.93
N GLY A 60 12.80 -5.19 -11.78
CA GLY A 60 14.07 -5.44 -12.48
C GLY A 60 14.43 -4.40 -13.56
N SER A 61 13.44 -3.67 -14.08
CA SER A 61 13.62 -2.66 -15.15
C SER A 61 13.81 -1.23 -14.63
N LEU A 62 13.50 -0.99 -13.35
CA LEU A 62 13.56 0.33 -12.74
C LEU A 62 14.97 0.63 -12.21
N SER A 63 15.47 1.84 -12.48
CA SER A 63 16.69 2.33 -11.83
C SER A 63 16.47 2.51 -10.33
N ILE A 64 17.56 2.46 -9.55
CA ILE A 64 17.50 2.65 -8.09
C ILE A 64 16.79 3.96 -7.70
N MET A 65 17.04 5.05 -8.43
CA MET A 65 16.39 6.34 -8.19
C MET A 65 14.88 6.30 -8.42
N LYS A 66 14.40 5.57 -9.43
CA LYS A 66 12.95 5.38 -9.65
C LYS A 66 12.32 4.56 -8.52
N LYS A 67 13.01 3.53 -8.04
CA LYS A 67 12.53 2.72 -6.90
C LYS A 67 12.44 3.54 -5.63
N LEU A 68 13.47 4.33 -5.33
CA LEU A 68 13.48 5.25 -4.18
C LEU A 68 12.40 6.33 -4.32
N GLY A 69 12.22 6.90 -5.51
CA GLY A 69 11.14 7.84 -5.78
C GLY A 69 9.75 7.25 -5.54
N LEU A 70 9.49 6.04 -6.04
CA LEU A 70 8.24 5.32 -5.78
C LEU A 70 8.04 5.01 -4.30
N LEU A 71 9.10 4.63 -3.59
CA LEU A 71 9.06 4.42 -2.14
C LEU A 71 8.66 5.71 -1.40
N ILE A 72 9.30 6.84 -1.72
CA ILE A 72 8.97 8.13 -1.11
C ILE A 72 7.52 8.52 -1.37
N VAL A 73 7.07 8.41 -2.63
CA VAL A 73 5.67 8.73 -3.00
C VAL A 73 4.69 7.86 -2.22
N TRP A 74 4.96 6.56 -2.12
CA TRP A 74 4.13 5.65 -1.34
C TRP A 74 4.09 6.04 0.15
N MET A 75 5.23 6.36 0.75
CA MET A 75 5.29 6.78 2.16
C MET A 75 4.54 8.09 2.41
N THR A 76 4.69 9.06 1.51
CA THR A 76 3.98 10.33 1.62
C THR A 76 2.47 10.11 1.50
N ALA A 77 2.02 9.30 0.54
CA ALA A 77 0.61 8.99 0.37
C ALA A 77 0.02 8.32 1.62
N ASP A 78 0.69 7.31 2.17
CA ASP A 78 0.25 6.60 3.37
C ASP A 78 0.20 7.52 4.60
N THR A 79 1.19 8.41 4.74
CA THR A 79 1.19 9.41 5.82
C THR A 79 0.02 10.39 5.68
N VAL A 80 -0.25 10.86 4.45
CA VAL A 80 -1.38 11.74 4.16
C VAL A 80 -2.71 11.03 4.45
N TYR A 81 -2.87 9.77 4.03
CA TYR A 81 -4.07 8.99 4.30
C TYR A 81 -4.30 8.79 5.81
N SER A 82 -3.25 8.47 6.56
CA SER A 82 -3.36 8.32 8.02
C SER A 82 -3.75 9.63 8.71
N ILE A 83 -3.09 10.74 8.38
CA ILE A 83 -3.38 12.02 9.04
C ILE A 83 -4.76 12.55 8.61
N VAL A 84 -5.04 12.59 7.31
CA VAL A 84 -6.24 13.26 6.79
C VAL A 84 -7.47 12.39 6.98
N PHE A 85 -7.41 11.11 6.61
CA PHE A 85 -8.59 10.25 6.53
C PHE A 85 -8.81 9.33 7.74
N LEU A 86 -7.85 9.23 8.67
CA LEU A 86 -8.06 8.54 9.95
C LEU A 86 -8.11 9.51 11.13
N LEU A 87 -7.22 10.53 11.19
CA LEU A 87 -7.16 11.42 12.36
C LEU A 87 -8.05 12.67 12.24
N GLN A 88 -8.01 13.37 11.11
CA GLN A 88 -8.76 14.63 10.94
C GLN A 88 -10.22 14.41 10.52
N PHE A 89 -10.42 13.59 9.49
CA PHE A 89 -11.74 13.29 8.94
C PHE A 89 -11.90 11.78 8.85
N PRO A 90 -12.62 11.13 9.78
CA PRO A 90 -12.64 9.68 9.90
C PRO A 90 -13.46 8.99 8.81
N GLN A 91 -12.97 9.05 7.57
CA GLN A 91 -13.69 8.70 6.35
C GLN A 91 -13.80 7.19 6.14
N TYR A 92 -13.02 6.38 6.86
CA TYR A 92 -13.11 4.92 6.77
C TYR A 92 -14.21 4.36 7.70
N SER A 93 -14.74 5.16 8.61
CA SER A 93 -15.63 4.74 9.68
C SER A 93 -17.10 4.70 9.25
N ASN A 94 -17.90 4.11 10.13
CA ASN A 94 -19.34 4.09 10.03
C ASN A 94 -20.02 5.47 10.11
N SER A 95 -19.28 6.50 10.53
CA SER A 95 -19.79 7.88 10.54
C SER A 95 -19.86 8.51 9.15
N ALA A 96 -18.95 8.13 8.25
CA ALA A 96 -18.95 8.55 6.86
C ALA A 96 -19.77 7.58 5.98
N TYR A 97 -19.64 6.27 6.23
CA TYR A 97 -20.31 5.23 5.45
C TYR A 97 -21.07 4.28 6.37
N PRO A 98 -22.42 4.28 6.40
CA PRO A 98 -23.19 3.46 7.34
C PRO A 98 -22.94 1.95 7.26
N PHE A 99 -22.48 1.45 6.11
CA PHE A 99 -22.13 0.04 5.89
C PHE A 99 -20.72 -0.32 6.39
N SER A 100 -19.88 0.66 6.74
CA SER A 100 -18.52 0.39 7.22
C SER A 100 -18.57 -0.33 8.56
N PRO A 101 -17.78 -1.41 8.75
CA PRO A 101 -17.73 -2.12 10.02
C PRO A 101 -16.85 -1.40 11.06
N PHE A 102 -16.19 -0.30 10.70
CA PHE A 102 -15.18 0.36 11.53
C PHE A 102 -15.79 1.49 12.35
N LEU A 103 -15.57 1.46 13.67
CA LEU A 103 -15.91 2.54 14.58
C LEU A 103 -14.86 3.66 14.51
N ILE A 104 -15.25 4.91 14.78
CA ILE A 104 -14.34 6.06 14.84
C ILE A 104 -13.16 5.79 15.80
N SER A 105 -13.41 5.13 16.95
CA SER A 105 -12.36 4.80 17.92
C SER A 105 -11.32 3.82 17.38
N GLN A 106 -11.65 2.99 16.38
CA GLN A 106 -10.71 2.07 15.77
C GLN A 106 -9.76 2.78 14.79
N GLU A 107 -10.17 3.91 14.22
CA GLU A 107 -9.34 4.62 13.25
C GLU A 107 -8.08 5.21 13.85
N VAL A 108 -8.14 5.72 15.08
CA VAL A 108 -6.97 6.22 15.80
C VAL A 108 -5.96 5.09 16.04
N ASN A 109 -6.44 3.92 16.47
CA ASN A 109 -5.59 2.75 16.66
C ASN A 109 -4.99 2.27 15.33
N THR A 110 -5.78 2.28 14.25
CA THR A 110 -5.29 1.96 12.91
C THR A 110 -4.23 2.95 12.44
N ALA A 111 -4.41 4.25 12.67
CA ALA A 111 -3.46 5.28 12.29
C ALA A 111 -2.09 5.07 12.98
N ILE A 112 -2.12 4.75 14.28
CA ILE A 112 -0.92 4.42 15.06
C ILE A 112 -0.26 3.13 14.54
N ALA A 113 -1.04 2.06 14.36
CA ALA A 113 -0.54 0.78 13.87
C ALA A 113 0.11 0.91 12.49
N MET A 114 -0.54 1.65 11.58
CA MET A 114 -0.04 1.95 10.25
C MET A 114 1.28 2.72 10.32
N TRP A 115 1.37 3.77 11.16
CA TRP A 115 2.62 4.50 11.33
C TRP A 115 3.78 3.61 11.80
N ILE A 116 3.53 2.70 12.76
CA ILE A 116 4.55 1.77 13.28
C ILE A 116 5.00 0.79 12.18
N VAL A 117 4.05 0.14 11.50
CA VAL A 117 4.35 -0.87 10.47
C VAL A 117 5.13 -0.26 9.31
N MET A 118 4.70 0.92 8.85
CA MET A 118 5.35 1.62 7.74
C MET A 118 6.75 2.11 8.12
N SER A 119 6.94 2.62 9.34
CA SER A 119 8.27 3.00 9.85
C SER A 119 9.21 1.80 9.94
N GLY A 120 8.71 0.64 10.38
CA GLY A 120 9.48 -0.61 10.40
C GLY A 120 9.86 -1.08 9.00
N ALA A 121 8.94 -0.99 8.04
CA ALA A 121 9.20 -1.32 6.63
C ALA A 121 10.30 -0.42 6.03
N ILE A 122 10.27 0.88 6.33
CA ILE A 122 11.33 1.83 5.92
C ILE A 122 12.68 1.40 6.48
N ALA A 123 12.76 1.16 7.80
CA ALA A 123 14.01 0.78 8.46
C ALA A 123 14.60 -0.49 7.83
N TYR A 124 13.73 -1.46 7.50
CA TYR A 124 14.13 -2.69 6.83
C TYR A 124 14.64 -2.45 5.39
N VAL A 125 13.90 -1.70 4.57
CA VAL A 125 14.25 -1.46 3.15
C VAL A 125 15.50 -0.58 3.02
N LEU A 126 15.57 0.53 3.76
CA LEU A 126 16.73 1.42 3.75
C LEU A 126 17.95 0.75 4.38
N GLY A 127 17.77 0.03 5.49
CA GLY A 127 18.86 -0.73 6.12
C GLY A 127 19.46 -1.79 5.19
N GLY A 128 18.62 -2.51 4.43
CA GLY A 128 19.08 -3.44 3.41
C GLY A 128 19.81 -2.76 2.25
N SER A 129 19.27 -1.64 1.76
CA SER A 129 19.83 -0.90 0.61
C SER A 129 21.16 -0.21 0.95
N LEU A 130 21.31 0.32 2.17
CA LEU A 130 22.57 0.89 2.66
C LEU A 130 23.68 -0.15 2.77
N LYS A 131 23.33 -1.37 3.19
CA LYS A 131 24.28 -2.49 3.25
C LYS A 131 24.79 -2.89 1.87
N GLU A 132 23.95 -2.81 0.84
CA GLU A 132 24.35 -3.05 -0.56
C GLU A 132 25.17 -1.91 -1.17
N LEU A 133 25.06 -0.68 -0.65
CA LEU A 133 25.82 0.49 -1.14
C LEU A 133 27.18 0.67 -0.45
N LEU A 134 27.35 0.12 0.76
CA LEU A 134 28.58 0.21 1.55
C LEU A 134 29.52 -1.00 1.36
N LEU A 135 29.09 -2.04 0.63
CA LEU A 135 29.88 -3.21 0.21
C LEU A 135 30.21 -3.11 -1.28
#